data_AF-A0A2S2N497-F1
#
_entry.id   AF-A0A2S2N497-F1
#
_cell.length_a   1.000
_cell.length_b   1.000
_cell.length_c   1.000
_cell.angle_alpha   90.00
_cell.angle_beta   90.00
_cell.angle_gamma   90.00
#
_symmetry.space_group_name_H-M   'P 1'
#
loop_
_entity.id
_entity.type
_entity.pdbx_description
1 polymer ?
#
loop_
_entity_poly.entity_id
_entity_poly.type
_entity_poly.pdbx_seq_one_letter_code
_entity_poly.pdbx_strand_id
1 'polypeptide(L)'
;LIGKEVCFTVEYKTPQGREYGMVYLGKDTSGENIAESLVAEGLASRREGIRANNPEQSRLAELEEQARSAKKGMWSEGTGSHTVRDLKYTLENPRHFVDSLHQKPVNAIIEHVRDGSVVRALLLPDFYLVTVMLSGIKCPTFKREADAEVPEPFAAEAKFFTE
;
A
#
# COMPACT_ATOMS: atom_id res chain seq x y z
N LEU A 1 -0.97 8.53 -4.71
CA LEU A 1 0.47 8.45 -4.34
C LEU A 1 1.25 7.57 -5.29
N ILE A 2 0.75 6.37 -5.62
CA ILE A 2 1.36 5.53 -6.66
C ILE A 2 1.51 6.33 -7.97
N GLY A 3 2.72 6.31 -8.53
CA GLY A 3 3.08 7.02 -9.78
C GLY A 3 3.01 8.55 -9.70
N LYS A 4 2.98 9.15 -8.49
CA LYS A 4 2.95 10.61 -8.31
C LYS A 4 4.21 11.11 -7.62
N GLU A 5 4.72 12.24 -8.10
CA GLU A 5 5.74 13.03 -7.42
C GLU A 5 5.16 13.66 -6.16
N VAL A 6 5.94 13.66 -5.07
CA VAL A 6 5.56 14.23 -3.77
C VAL A 6 6.70 15.03 -3.18
N CYS A 7 6.35 16.01 -2.34
CA CYS A 7 7.26 16.73 -1.47
C CYS A 7 7.09 16.20 -0.04
N PHE A 8 8.16 16.09 0.74
CA PHE A 8 8.05 15.67 2.14
C PHE A 8 9.07 16.39 3.02
N THR A 9 8.75 16.46 4.31
CA THR A 9 9.64 16.96 5.36
C THR A 9 9.85 15.88 6.40
N VAL A 10 11.04 15.82 7.00
CA VAL A 10 11.35 14.90 8.12
C VAL A 10 11.40 15.71 9.40
N GLU A 11 10.57 15.36 10.37
CA GLU A 11 10.47 16.04 11.66
C GLU A 11 11.20 15.31 12.78
N TYR A 12 11.13 13.97 12.78
CA TYR A 12 11.64 13.15 13.86
C TYR A 12 12.22 11.85 13.33
N LYS A 13 13.37 11.46 13.87
CA LYS A 13 14.02 10.18 13.59
C LYS A 13 14.20 9.40 14.87
N THR A 14 13.74 8.15 14.89
CA THR A 14 13.93 7.26 16.05
C THR A 14 15.39 6.81 16.16
N PRO A 15 15.85 6.36 17.34
CA PRO A 15 17.18 5.77 17.50
C PRO A 15 17.41 4.55 16.58
N GLN A 16 16.36 3.83 16.21
CA GLN A 16 16.41 2.69 15.28
C GLN A 16 16.43 3.12 13.79
N GLY A 17 16.44 4.42 13.51
CA GLY A 17 16.55 4.96 12.16
C GLY A 17 15.23 5.20 11.43
N ARG A 18 14.07 5.02 12.08
CA ARG A 18 12.76 5.29 11.46
C ARG A 18 12.49 6.79 11.42
N GLU A 19 12.14 7.30 10.25
CA GLU A 19 11.84 8.72 10.03
C GLU A 19 10.32 8.97 10.01
N TYR A 20 9.91 10.09 10.59
CA TYR A 20 8.54 10.59 10.66
C TYR A 20 8.51 12.04 10.18
N GLY A 21 7.44 12.41 9.48
CA GLY A 21 7.16 13.78 9.06
C GLY A 21 5.94 13.83 8.15
N MET A 22 5.87 14.85 7.29
CA MET A 22 4.70 15.12 6.46
C MET A 22 4.97 14.85 4.98
N VAL A 23 3.92 14.44 4.28
CA VAL A 23 3.92 14.21 2.84
C VAL A 23 2.90 15.12 2.20
N TYR A 24 3.31 15.80 1.14
CA TYR A 24 2.52 16.74 0.36
C TYR A 24 2.44 16.28 -1.09
N LEU A 25 1.25 16.23 -1.66
CA LEU A 25 1.06 15.93 -3.07
C LEU A 25 1.41 17.16 -3.91
N GLY A 26 2.51 17.07 -4.66
CA GLY A 26 3.04 18.19 -5.45
C GLY A 26 4.56 18.32 -5.32
N LYS A 27 5.09 19.48 -5.72
CA LYS A 27 6.53 19.76 -5.77
C LYS A 27 7.04 20.55 -4.57
N ASP A 28 6.14 21.08 -3.76
CA ASP A 28 6.44 21.86 -2.57
C ASP A 28 5.43 21.53 -1.45
N THR A 29 5.59 22.20 -0.31
CA THR A 29 4.76 21.99 0.89
C THR A 29 3.44 22.76 0.85
N SER A 30 3.06 23.38 -0.28
CA SER A 30 1.76 24.05 -0.45
C SER A 30 0.67 23.12 -0.99
N GLY A 31 1.08 21.92 -1.44
CA GLY A 31 0.18 20.89 -1.93
C GLY A 31 -0.68 20.23 -0.86
N GLU A 32 -1.50 19.29 -1.28
CA GLU A 32 -2.39 18.53 -0.39
C GLU A 32 -1.57 17.74 0.64
N ASN A 33 -1.79 17.99 1.93
CA ASN A 33 -1.18 17.24 3.02
C ASN A 33 -1.87 15.88 3.19
N ILE A 34 -1.14 14.80 2.96
CA ILE A 34 -1.69 13.43 2.97
C ILE A 34 -2.22 13.03 4.35
N ALA A 35 -1.59 13.48 5.44
CA ALA A 35 -2.04 13.17 6.78
C ALA A 35 -3.38 13.86 7.08
N GLU A 36 -3.54 15.12 6.65
CA GLU A 36 -4.80 15.85 6.75
C GLU A 36 -5.92 15.15 5.99
N SER A 37 -5.69 14.74 4.74
CA SER A 37 -6.70 14.05 3.93
C SER A 37 -7.16 12.73 4.53
N LEU A 38 -6.23 11.93 5.08
CA LEU A 38 -6.58 10.67 5.76
C LEU A 38 -7.44 10.91 7.01
N VAL A 39 -7.11 11.94 7.80
CA VAL A 39 -7.88 12.29 9.01
C VAL A 39 -9.25 12.84 8.65
N ALA A 40 -9.34 13.70 7.63
CA ALA A 40 -10.60 14.28 7.14
C ALA A 40 -11.60 13.23 6.63
N GLU A 41 -11.11 12.09 6.14
CA GLU A 41 -11.92 10.96 5.70
C GLU A 41 -12.11 9.87 6.78
N GLY A 42 -11.60 10.08 8.00
CA GLY A 42 -11.72 9.11 9.09
C GLY A 42 -10.96 7.81 8.84
N LEU A 43 -9.89 7.85 8.04
CA LEU A 43 -9.00 6.71 7.75
C LEU A 43 -7.78 6.68 8.68
N ALA A 44 -7.51 7.78 9.38
CA ALA A 44 -6.52 7.90 10.44
C ALA A 44 -7.06 8.77 11.59
N SER A 45 -6.49 8.60 12.78
CA SER A 45 -6.75 9.46 13.93
C SER A 45 -5.45 10.13 14.39
N ARG A 46 -5.59 11.25 15.12
CA ARG A 46 -4.42 11.87 15.76
C ARG A 46 -3.86 10.95 16.83
N ARG A 47 -2.55 11.06 17.05
CA ARG A 47 -1.88 10.37 18.15
C ARG A 47 -2.31 11.00 19.48
N GLU A 48 -2.78 10.16 20.41
CA GLU A 48 -3.14 10.61 21.75
C GLU A 48 -1.94 11.19 22.51
N GLY A 49 -2.22 12.18 23.38
CA GLY A 49 -1.20 12.82 24.21
C GLY A 49 -0.38 13.91 23.54
N ILE A 50 -0.51 14.12 22.22
CA ILE A 50 0.07 15.28 21.54
C ILE A 50 -0.87 16.48 21.73
N ARG A 51 -0.42 17.48 22.49
CA ARG A 51 -1.16 18.74 22.63
C ARG A 51 -1.21 19.44 21.27
N ALA A 52 -2.35 20.04 20.94
CA ALA A 52 -2.49 20.95 19.80
C ALA A 52 -1.80 22.28 20.11
N ASN A 53 -0.48 22.25 20.25
CA ASN A 53 0.35 23.39 20.61
C ASN A 53 1.02 24.04 19.39
N ASN A 54 0.78 23.50 18.19
CA ASN A 54 1.21 24.08 16.92
C ASN A 54 0.05 24.10 15.91
N PRO A 55 0.13 24.95 14.87
CA PRO A 55 -0.96 25.10 13.90
C PRO A 55 -1.35 23.78 13.20
N GLU A 56 -0.38 22.94 12.86
CA GLU A 56 -0.60 21.65 12.20
C GLU A 56 -1.45 20.70 13.04
N GLN A 57 -1.15 20.59 14.34
CA GLN A 57 -1.90 19.74 15.25
C GLN A 57 -3.32 20.29 15.52
N SER A 58 -3.47 21.62 15.54
CA SER A 58 -4.80 22.25 15.61
C SER A 58 -5.62 21.95 14.35
N ARG A 59 -5.01 22.06 13.18
CA ARG A 59 -5.64 21.76 11.89
C ARG A 59 -6.12 20.31 11.81
N LEU A 60 -5.27 19.36 12.21
CA LEU A 60 -5.65 17.94 12.29
C LEU A 60 -6.79 17.71 13.29
N ALA A 61 -6.83 18.43 14.40
CA ALA A 61 -7.89 18.30 15.40
C ALA A 61 -9.25 18.73 14.84
N GLU A 62 -9.27 19.83 14.08
CA GLU A 62 -10.48 20.30 13.39
C GLU A 62 -10.97 19.29 12.35
N LEU A 63 -10.06 18.74 11.54
CA LEU A 63 -10.40 17.73 10.53
C LEU A 63 -10.93 16.44 11.15
N GLU A 64 -10.35 16.01 12.26
CA GLU A 64 -10.82 14.83 12.99
C GLU A 64 -12.24 15.04 13.52
N GLU A 65 -12.53 16.22 14.09
CA GLU A 65 -13.87 16.57 14.58
C GLU A 65 -14.90 16.64 13.43
N GLN A 66 -14.49 17.16 12.27
CA GLN A 66 -15.31 17.14 11.06
C GLN A 66 -15.62 15.71 10.60
N ALA A 67 -14.62 14.83 10.57
CA ALA A 67 -14.79 13.43 10.19
C ALA A 67 -15.71 12.67 11.17
N ARG A 68 -15.60 12.96 12.48
CA ARG A 68 -16.48 12.44 13.54
C ARG A 68 -17.91 12.90 13.35
N SER A 69 -18.12 14.21 13.20
CA SER A 69 -19.44 14.79 12.98
C SER A 69 -20.12 14.25 11.72
N ALA A 70 -19.34 14.02 10.67
CA ALA A 70 -19.80 13.44 9.41
C ALA A 70 -19.88 11.89 9.42
N LYS A 71 -19.52 11.23 10.53
CA LYS A 71 -19.52 9.76 10.69
C LYS A 71 -18.75 9.03 9.58
N LYS A 72 -17.60 9.57 9.18
CA LYS A 72 -16.76 9.01 8.10
C LYS A 72 -15.81 7.92 8.61
N GLY A 73 -15.54 6.93 7.76
CA GLY A 73 -14.52 5.91 8.01
C GLY A 73 -14.69 5.21 9.36
N MET A 74 -13.67 5.27 10.21
CA MET A 74 -13.69 4.68 11.56
C MET A 74 -14.70 5.32 12.52
N TRP A 75 -15.23 6.50 12.18
CA TRP A 75 -16.25 7.21 12.96
C TRP A 75 -17.68 6.87 12.56
N SER A 76 -17.85 6.00 11.55
CA SER A 76 -19.16 5.48 11.16
C SER A 76 -19.76 4.56 12.24
N GLU A 77 -21.06 4.30 12.16
CA GLU A 77 -21.72 3.37 13.07
C GLU A 77 -21.36 1.91 12.75
N GLY A 78 -21.16 1.10 13.80
CA GLY A 78 -20.85 -0.31 13.68
C GLY A 78 -19.41 -0.66 14.04
N THR A 79 -19.03 -1.91 13.83
CA THR A 79 -17.71 -2.45 14.24
C THR A 79 -16.62 -2.26 13.17
N GLY A 80 -17.00 -1.83 11.96
CA GLY A 80 -16.08 -1.80 10.81
C GLY A 80 -15.64 -3.18 10.33
N SER A 81 -16.20 -4.29 10.84
CA SER A 81 -15.74 -5.64 10.48
C SER A 81 -15.84 -5.96 9.00
N HIS A 82 -16.75 -5.32 8.27
CA HIS A 82 -16.92 -5.46 6.82
C HIS A 82 -15.75 -4.89 6.00
N THR A 83 -14.86 -4.08 6.60
CA THR A 83 -13.65 -3.58 5.92
C THR A 83 -12.45 -4.52 6.07
N VAL A 84 -12.57 -5.51 6.97
CA VAL A 84 -11.53 -6.51 7.20
C VAL A 84 -11.59 -7.55 6.09
N ARG A 85 -10.51 -7.67 5.32
CA ARG A 85 -10.40 -8.64 4.21
C ARG A 85 -10.21 -10.05 4.74
N ASP A 86 -11.01 -10.98 4.24
CA ASP A 86 -10.77 -12.43 4.38
C ASP A 86 -9.70 -12.87 3.36
N LEU A 87 -8.42 -12.66 3.73
CA LEU A 87 -7.27 -12.92 2.86
C LEU A 87 -7.02 -14.42 2.68
N LYS A 88 -6.96 -14.85 1.42
CA LYS A 88 -6.75 -16.24 1.04
C LYS A 88 -5.38 -16.42 0.41
N TYR A 89 -4.46 -17.04 1.14
CA TYR A 89 -3.07 -17.24 0.69
C TYR A 89 -2.85 -18.52 -0.12
N THR A 90 -3.82 -19.44 -0.08
CA THR A 90 -3.75 -20.75 -0.73
C THR A 90 -5.03 -20.96 -1.55
N LEU A 91 -4.86 -21.53 -2.75
CA LEU A 91 -5.96 -22.03 -3.57
C LEU A 91 -6.04 -23.55 -3.43
N GLU A 92 -7.20 -24.07 -3.02
CA GLU A 92 -7.38 -25.52 -2.87
C GLU A 92 -7.25 -26.26 -4.20
N ASN A 93 -7.84 -25.72 -5.27
CA ASN A 93 -7.75 -26.28 -6.62
C ASN A 93 -7.39 -25.19 -7.64
N PRO A 94 -6.09 -24.89 -7.84
CA PRO A 94 -5.66 -23.81 -8.74
C PRO A 94 -6.11 -23.99 -10.19
N ARG A 95 -6.18 -25.23 -10.70
CA ARG A 95 -6.62 -25.49 -12.08
C ARG A 95 -8.09 -25.12 -12.26
N HIS A 96 -8.94 -25.65 -11.39
CA HIS A 96 -10.37 -25.33 -11.42
C HIS A 96 -10.63 -23.82 -11.24
N PHE A 97 -9.88 -23.17 -10.36
CA PHE A 97 -9.96 -21.72 -10.17
C PHE A 97 -9.63 -20.95 -11.45
N VAL A 98 -8.57 -21.31 -12.18
CA VAL A 98 -8.22 -20.64 -13.44
C VAL A 98 -9.25 -20.95 -14.54
N ASP A 99 -9.72 -22.19 -14.62
CA ASP A 99 -10.70 -22.62 -15.62
C ASP A 99 -12.05 -21.92 -15.44
N SER A 100 -12.48 -21.71 -14.18
CA SER A 100 -13.74 -21.03 -13.87
C SER A 100 -13.75 -19.53 -14.22
N LEU A 101 -12.56 -18.91 -14.37
CA LEU A 101 -12.43 -17.54 -14.85
C LEU A 101 -12.67 -17.43 -16.36
N HIS A 102 -12.67 -18.56 -17.09
CA HIS A 102 -12.88 -18.62 -18.54
C HIS A 102 -12.00 -17.63 -19.33
N GLN A 103 -10.75 -17.45 -18.86
CA GLN A 103 -9.76 -16.53 -19.43
C GLN A 103 -10.25 -15.07 -19.53
N LYS A 104 -11.28 -14.70 -18.77
CA LYS A 104 -11.74 -13.31 -18.68
C LYS A 104 -10.80 -12.49 -17.81
N PRO A 105 -10.62 -11.19 -18.09
CA PRO A 105 -9.85 -10.31 -17.22
C PRO A 105 -10.39 -10.29 -15.80
N VAL A 106 -9.48 -10.37 -14.82
CA VAL A 106 -9.80 -10.28 -13.39
C VAL A 106 -9.14 -9.01 -12.84
N ASN A 107 -9.90 -8.21 -12.11
CA ASN A 107 -9.36 -7.04 -11.44
C ASN A 107 -8.39 -7.49 -10.34
N ALA A 108 -7.19 -6.90 -10.31
CA ALA A 108 -6.16 -7.27 -9.36
C ALA A 108 -5.30 -6.06 -8.97
N ILE A 109 -4.62 -6.18 -7.83
CA ILE A 109 -3.62 -5.22 -7.35
C ILE A 109 -2.28 -5.95 -7.31
N ILE A 110 -1.24 -5.39 -7.94
CA ILE A 110 0.12 -5.91 -7.82
C ILE A 110 0.69 -5.45 -6.47
N GLU A 111 0.94 -6.41 -5.58
CA GLU A 111 1.38 -6.16 -4.20
C GLU A 111 2.91 -6.25 -4.06
N HIS A 112 3.56 -7.07 -4.87
CA HIS A 112 5.02 -7.23 -4.83
C HIS A 112 5.56 -7.75 -6.16
N VAL A 113 6.75 -7.27 -6.55
CA VAL A 113 7.47 -7.76 -7.74
C VAL A 113 8.66 -8.61 -7.26
N ARG A 114 8.67 -9.89 -7.61
CA ARG A 114 9.77 -10.80 -7.27
C ARG A 114 10.93 -10.64 -8.25
N ASP A 115 10.61 -10.64 -9.53
CA ASP A 115 11.50 -10.36 -10.66
C ASP A 115 10.66 -9.75 -11.81
N GLY A 116 11.31 -9.40 -12.93
CA GLY A 116 10.62 -8.72 -14.03
C GLY A 116 9.44 -9.47 -14.65
N SER A 117 9.32 -10.78 -14.43
CA SER A 117 8.27 -11.64 -14.98
C SER A 117 7.40 -12.33 -13.94
N VAL A 118 7.67 -12.14 -12.64
CA VAL A 118 6.98 -12.82 -11.54
C VAL A 118 6.54 -11.82 -10.47
N VAL A 119 5.23 -11.77 -10.22
CA VAL A 119 4.60 -10.82 -9.28
C VAL A 119 3.68 -11.53 -8.28
N ARG A 120 3.43 -10.89 -7.14
CA ARG A 120 2.34 -11.23 -6.22
C ARG A 120 1.17 -10.31 -6.51
N ALA A 121 0.02 -10.88 -6.79
CA ALA A 121 -1.20 -10.15 -7.11
C ALA A 121 -2.31 -10.49 -6.11
N LEU A 122 -3.01 -9.47 -5.63
CA LEU A 122 -4.25 -9.60 -4.88
C LEU A 122 -5.42 -9.58 -5.87
N LEU A 123 -6.07 -10.73 -6.08
CA LEU A 123 -7.22 -10.84 -6.97
C LEU A 123 -8.50 -10.38 -6.28
N LEU A 124 -9.32 -9.61 -6.99
CA LEU A 124 -10.62 -9.11 -6.54
C LEU A 124 -11.76 -9.95 -7.15
N PRO A 125 -12.92 -10.07 -6.47
CA PRO A 125 -13.28 -9.41 -5.21
C PRO A 125 -12.89 -10.18 -3.93
N ASP A 126 -12.51 -11.46 -4.05
CA ASP A 126 -12.45 -12.36 -2.89
C ASP A 126 -11.11 -12.37 -2.13
N PHE A 127 -10.17 -11.48 -2.50
CA PHE A 127 -8.89 -11.26 -1.84
C PHE A 127 -7.96 -12.48 -1.81
N TYR A 128 -7.82 -13.16 -2.95
CA TYR A 128 -6.79 -14.19 -3.14
C TYR A 128 -5.42 -13.55 -3.40
N LEU A 129 -4.43 -13.83 -2.56
CA LEU A 129 -3.06 -13.36 -2.74
C LEU A 129 -2.21 -14.44 -3.42
N VAL A 130 -2.09 -14.34 -4.74
CA VAL A 130 -1.48 -15.37 -5.61
C VAL A 130 -0.14 -14.91 -6.19
N THR A 131 0.65 -15.86 -6.67
CA THR A 131 1.84 -15.58 -7.47
C THR A 131 1.49 -15.75 -8.95
N VAL A 132 1.73 -14.72 -9.75
CA VAL A 132 1.48 -14.71 -11.20
C VAL A 132 2.82 -14.62 -11.92
N MET A 133 3.01 -15.47 -12.93
CA MET A 133 4.15 -15.44 -13.82
C MET A 133 3.66 -15.06 -15.22
N LEU A 134 4.34 -14.12 -15.87
CA LEU A 134 3.99 -13.70 -17.23
C LEU A 134 4.21 -14.87 -18.20
N SER A 135 3.15 -15.25 -18.90
CA SER A 135 3.17 -16.41 -19.80
C SER A 135 3.99 -16.13 -21.06
N GLY A 136 4.75 -17.14 -21.51
CA GLY A 136 5.51 -17.08 -22.75
C GLY A 136 6.86 -16.35 -22.67
N ILE A 137 7.19 -15.73 -21.53
CA ILE A 137 8.46 -15.04 -21.31
C ILE A 137 9.10 -15.46 -19.98
N LYS A 138 10.38 -15.13 -19.80
CA LYS A 138 11.12 -15.27 -18.53
C LYS A 138 12.13 -14.13 -18.41
N CYS A 139 12.11 -13.44 -17.28
CA CYS A 139 13.14 -12.46 -16.93
C CYS A 139 14.30 -13.11 -16.15
N PRO A 140 15.49 -12.48 -16.12
CA PRO A 140 16.58 -12.88 -15.22
C PRO A 140 16.12 -12.83 -13.76
N THR A 141 16.62 -13.76 -12.95
CA THR A 141 16.11 -14.04 -11.60
C THR A 141 17.18 -13.85 -10.53
N PHE A 142 16.77 -13.91 -9.27
CA PHE A 142 17.67 -13.92 -8.10
C PHE A 142 17.88 -15.36 -7.64
N LYS A 143 19.13 -15.82 -7.66
CA LYS A 143 19.52 -17.13 -7.12
C LYS A 143 19.74 -17.01 -5.61
N ARG A 144 19.41 -18.05 -4.88
CA ARG A 144 19.67 -18.10 -3.43
C ARG A 144 20.94 -18.90 -3.19
N GLU A 145 21.97 -18.22 -2.70
CA GLU A 145 23.24 -18.82 -2.28
C GLU A 145 23.38 -18.60 -0.77
N ALA A 146 23.18 -19.68 0.02
CA ALA A 146 23.04 -19.61 1.47
C ALA A 146 21.99 -18.56 1.92
N ASP A 147 22.43 -17.50 2.60
CA ASP A 147 21.59 -16.41 3.10
C ASP A 147 21.59 -15.16 2.19
N ALA A 148 22.23 -15.22 1.02
CA ALA A 148 22.28 -14.11 0.07
C ALA A 148 21.45 -14.39 -1.19
N GLU A 149 20.74 -13.35 -1.67
CA GLU A 149 20.18 -13.32 -3.02
C GLU A 149 21.23 -12.75 -3.98
N VAL A 150 21.62 -13.57 -4.95
CA VAL A 150 22.59 -13.22 -5.99
C VAL A 150 21.83 -12.97 -7.30
N PRO A 151 21.81 -11.73 -7.82
CA PRO A 151 21.11 -11.42 -9.06
C PRO A 151 21.83 -12.02 -10.28
N GLU A 152 21.08 -12.65 -11.18
CA GLU A 152 21.55 -12.88 -12.55
C GLU A 152 21.78 -11.53 -13.27
N PRO A 153 22.60 -11.48 -14.34
CA PRO A 153 22.75 -10.26 -15.13
C PRO A 153 21.39 -9.70 -15.57
N PHE A 154 21.17 -8.41 -15.32
CA PHE A 154 19.94 -7.66 -15.58
C PHE A 154 18.71 -8.03 -14.73
N ALA A 155 18.85 -8.85 -13.68
CA ALA A 155 17.71 -9.22 -12.82
C ALA A 155 17.14 -8.03 -12.05
N ALA A 156 18.01 -7.16 -11.53
CA ALA A 156 17.60 -5.97 -10.78
C ALA A 156 16.91 -4.94 -11.70
N GLU A 157 17.44 -4.73 -12.89
CA GLU A 157 16.90 -3.80 -13.89
C GLU A 157 15.56 -4.29 -14.43
N ALA A 158 15.43 -5.60 -14.71
CA ALA A 158 14.17 -6.17 -15.15
C ALA A 158 13.10 -6.12 -14.04
N LYS A 159 13.49 -6.37 -12.78
CA LYS A 159 12.59 -6.19 -11.63
C LYS A 159 12.13 -4.74 -11.52
N PHE A 160 13.06 -3.78 -11.54
CA PHE A 160 12.76 -2.35 -11.44
C PHE A 160 11.87 -1.85 -12.61
N PHE A 161 12.04 -2.40 -13.81
CA PHE A 161 11.18 -2.05 -14.95
C PHE A 161 9.70 -2.42 -14.72
N THR A 162 9.44 -3.45 -13.93
CA THR A 162 8.09 -3.94 -13.60
C THR A 162 7.52 -3.31 -12.32
N GLU A 163 8.37 -2.82 -11.40
CA GLU A 163 7.98 -2.09 -10.17
C GLU A 163 7.39 -0.71 -10.45
#